data_AF-A0A351KDQ5-F1
#
_entry.id   AF-A0A351KDQ5-F1
#
_cell.length_a   1.000
_cell.length_b   1.000
_cell.length_c   1.000
_cell.angle_alpha   90.00
_cell.angle_beta   90.00
_cell.angle_gamma   90.00
#
_symmetry.space_group_name_H-M   'P 1'
#
loop_
_entity.id
_entity.type
_entity.pdbx_description
1 polymer ?
#
loop_
_entity_poly.entity_id
_entity_poly.type
_entity_poly.pdbx_seq_one_letter_code
_entity_poly.pdbx_strand_id
1 'polypeptide(L)' 'LSSTAYGGIKGEDYIPYVPVNKAMPEVTVMSIVWGCIFAVVFGAANTYLGLKVGMTIAAGIPTAILGTGILKGIFKRN' A
#
# COMPACT_ATOMS: atom_id res chain seq x y z
N LEU A 1 17.28 -25.43 0.00
CA LEU A 1 16.93 -24.29 -0.88
C LEU A 1 17.54 -24.57 -2.25
N SER A 2 16.73 -24.62 -3.32
CA SER A 2 17.22 -24.97 -4.66
C SER A 2 18.19 -23.91 -5.20
N SER A 3 19.31 -24.33 -5.78
CA SER A 3 20.34 -23.46 -6.37
C SER A 3 19.82 -22.60 -7.54
N THR A 4 18.62 -22.85 -8.03
CA THR A 4 17.96 -22.10 -9.12
C THR A 4 17.25 -20.82 -8.66
N ALA A 5 17.20 -20.55 -7.34
CA ALA A 5 16.42 -19.44 -6.79
C ALA A 5 17.06 -18.05 -6.95
N TYR A 6 18.36 -17.95 -7.25
CA TYR A 6 19.10 -16.68 -7.25
C TYR A 6 19.84 -16.36 -8.56
N GLY A 7 19.18 -16.55 -9.71
CA GLY A 7 19.61 -15.88 -10.96
C GLY A 7 20.59 -16.65 -11.85
N GLY A 8 20.44 -17.98 -11.95
CA GLY A 8 21.19 -18.82 -12.91
C GLY A 8 20.42 -19.21 -14.18
N ILE A 9 19.21 -18.68 -14.38
CA ILE A 9 18.33 -19.03 -15.49
C ILE A 9 18.25 -17.88 -16.50
N LYS A 10 18.37 -18.22 -17.80
CA LYS A 10 18.09 -17.27 -18.89
C LYS A 10 16.68 -16.72 -18.68
N GLY A 11 16.48 -15.42 -18.87
CA GLY A 11 15.22 -14.73 -18.55
C GLY A 11 13.97 -15.31 -19.25
N GLU A 12 14.16 -16.13 -20.28
CA GLU A 12 13.13 -16.84 -21.03
C GLU A 12 12.50 -18.00 -20.25
N ASP A 13 13.23 -18.65 -19.33
CA ASP A 13 12.77 -19.79 -18.51
C ASP A 13 12.37 -19.39 -17.08
N TYR A 14 12.33 -18.08 -16.78
CA TYR A 14 11.91 -17.58 -15.47
C TYR A 14 10.40 -17.70 -15.29
N ILE A 15 9.98 -18.60 -14.42
CA ILE A 15 8.59 -18.73 -13.99
C ILE A 15 8.40 -17.79 -12.78
N PRO A 16 7.75 -16.62 -12.95
CA PRO A 16 7.52 -15.70 -11.84
C PRO A 16 6.55 -16.31 -10.82
N TYR A 17 6.85 -16.13 -9.54
CA TYR A 17 5.97 -16.56 -8.44
C TYR A 17 4.58 -15.90 -8.51
N VAL A 18 4.51 -14.70 -9.12
CA VAL A 18 3.26 -14.00 -9.42
C VAL A 18 3.04 -14.04 -10.94
N PRO A 19 2.08 -14.83 -11.45
CA PRO A 19 1.82 -14.89 -12.88
C PRO A 19 1.32 -13.53 -13.39
N VAL A 20 1.89 -13.05 -14.50
CA VAL A 20 1.55 -11.75 -15.13
C VAL A 20 0.08 -11.65 -15.52
N ASN A 21 -0.59 -12.78 -15.73
CA ASN A 21 -2.01 -12.87 -16.08
C ASN A 21 -2.96 -12.77 -14.85
N LYS A 22 -2.43 -12.82 -13.61
CA LYS A 22 -3.27 -12.71 -12.43
C LYS A 22 -3.47 -11.24 -12.07
N ALA A 23 -4.61 -10.69 -12.48
CA ALA A 23 -5.06 -9.39 -12.02
C ALA A 23 -5.26 -9.44 -10.50
N MET A 24 -4.34 -8.83 -9.76
CA MET A 24 -4.50 -8.56 -8.35
C MET A 24 -5.44 -7.35 -8.23
N PRO A 25 -6.64 -7.46 -7.64
CA PRO A 25 -7.50 -6.31 -7.49
C PRO A 25 -6.94 -5.38 -6.42
N GLU A 26 -6.05 -4.47 -6.81
CA GLU A 26 -5.43 -3.44 -5.96
C GLU A 26 -6.40 -2.28 -5.68
N VAL A 27 -7.25 -1.97 -6.66
CA VAL A 27 -8.27 -0.94 -6.56
C VAL A 27 -9.61 -1.61 -6.28
N THR A 28 -10.02 -1.58 -5.01
CA THR A 28 -11.37 -1.99 -4.60
C THR A 28 -12.17 -0.78 -4.14
N VAL A 29 -13.51 -0.86 -4.21
CA VAL A 29 -14.39 0.19 -3.68
C VAL A 29 -14.05 0.51 -2.22
N MET A 30 -13.72 -0.51 -1.42
CA MET A 30 -13.32 -0.34 -0.03
C MET A 30 -11.99 0.40 0.11
N SER A 31 -10.99 0.10 -0.73
CA SER A 31 -9.71 0.82 -0.77
C SER A 31 -9.92 2.31 -1.07
N ILE A 32 -10.83 2.64 -1.99
CA ILE A 32 -11.16 4.02 -2.35
C ILE A 32 -11.85 4.73 -1.18
N VAL A 33 -12.85 4.11 -0.56
CA VAL A 33 -13.57 4.70 0.59
C VAL A 33 -12.61 4.99 1.75
N TRP A 34 -11.77 4.02 2.12
CA TRP A 34 -10.76 4.23 3.16
C TRP A 34 -9.74 5.31 2.77
N GLY A 35 -9.31 5.33 1.50
CA GLY A 35 -8.42 6.36 0.97
C GLY A 35 -9.00 7.76 1.08
N CYS A 36 -10.27 7.96 0.73
CA CYS A 36 -10.95 9.24 0.84
C CYS A 36 -11.06 9.71 2.30
N ILE A 37 -11.41 8.81 3.22
CA ILE A 37 -11.51 9.13 4.65
C ILE A 37 -10.14 9.60 5.19
N PHE A 38 -9.07 8.84 4.91
CA PHE A 38 -7.74 9.23 5.35
C PHE A 38 -7.25 10.52 4.69
N ALA A 39 -7.53 10.72 3.40
CA ALA A 39 -7.14 11.94 2.69
C ALA A 39 -7.73 13.20 3.34
N VAL A 40 -9.01 13.17 3.73
CA VAL A 40 -9.65 14.31 4.41
C VAL A 40 -9.06 14.53 5.80
N VAL A 41 -8.94 13.48 6.61
CA VAL A 41 -8.45 13.58 7.99
C VAL A 41 -7.00 14.07 8.03
N PHE A 42 -6.11 13.41 7.29
CA PHE A 42 -4.70 13.75 7.27
C PHE A 42 -4.42 15.05 6.51
N GLY A 43 -5.20 15.36 5.47
CA GLY A 43 -5.12 16.64 4.76
C GLY A 43 -5.50 17.82 5.64
N ALA A 44 -6.60 17.70 6.39
CA ALA A 44 -7.04 18.70 7.36
C ALA A 44 -6.03 18.85 8.51
N ALA A 45 -5.54 17.73 9.07
CA ALA A 45 -4.52 17.76 10.11
C ALA A 45 -3.22 18.42 9.63
N ASN A 46 -2.75 18.08 8.42
CA ASN A 46 -1.52 18.66 7.89
C ASN A 46 -1.67 20.16 7.56
N THR A 47 -2.83 20.58 7.08
CA THR A 47 -3.14 22.00 6.86
C THR A 47 -3.22 22.75 8.19
N TYR A 48 -3.89 22.19 9.19
CA TYR A 48 -4.00 22.79 10.52
C TYR A 48 -2.62 22.92 11.19
N LEU A 49 -1.81 21.87 11.16
CA LEU A 49 -0.46 21.89 11.72
C LEU A 49 0.45 22.85 10.96
N GLY A 50 0.35 22.90 9.62
CA GLY A 50 1.06 23.87 8.80
C GLY A 50 0.69 25.31 9.14
N LEU A 51 -0.60 25.61 9.32
CA LEU A 51 -1.07 26.96 9.65
C LEU A 51 -0.83 27.36 11.11
N LYS A 52 -0.92 26.41 12.05
CA LYS A 52 -0.84 26.70 13.49
C LYS A 52 0.56 26.54 14.08
N VAL A 53 1.30 25.52 13.65
CA VAL A 53 2.61 25.15 14.21
C VAL A 53 3.74 25.50 13.24
N GLY A 54 3.43 25.89 11.99
CA GLY A 54 4.42 26.25 10.97
C GLY A 54 5.20 25.05 10.43
N MET A 55 4.82 23.82 10.84
CA MET A 55 5.49 22.59 10.46
C MET A 55 4.46 21.60 9.91
N THR A 56 4.75 21.04 8.73
CA THR A 56 3.98 19.94 8.15
C THR A 56 4.58 18.61 8.55
N ILE A 57 3.73 17.61 8.80
CA ILE A 57 4.18 16.24 9.05
C ILE A 57 4.04 15.47 7.73
N ALA A 58 4.95 14.54 7.47
CA ALA A 58 4.83 13.62 6.34
C ALA A 58 3.61 12.70 6.52
N ALA A 59 2.42 13.19 6.18
CA ALA A 59 1.14 12.54 6.39
C ALA A 59 0.96 11.25 5.58
N GLY A 60 1.70 11.10 4.47
CA GLY A 60 1.67 9.90 3.64
C GLY A 60 2.21 8.65 4.35
N ILE A 61 3.23 8.81 5.20
CA ILE A 61 3.86 7.69 5.92
C ILE A 61 2.87 7.01 6.90
N PRO A 62 2.24 7.73 7.84
CA PRO A 62 1.26 7.12 8.74
C PRO A 62 0.01 6.66 7.99
N THR A 63 -0.40 7.36 6.93
CA THR A 63 -1.55 6.95 6.11
C THR A 63 -1.32 5.59 5.45
N ALA A 64 -0.13 5.33 4.90
CA ALA A 64 0.20 4.04 4.29
C ALA A 64 0.21 2.89 5.31
N ILE A 65 0.75 3.14 6.51
CA ILE A 65 0.81 2.14 7.59
C ILE A 65 -0.62 1.82 8.10
N LEU A 66 -1.42 2.85 8.38
CA LEU A 66 -2.79 2.68 8.84
C LEU A 66 -3.68 2.06 7.78
N GLY A 67 -3.57 2.51 6.52
CA GLY A 67 -4.34 1.96 5.41
C GLY A 67 -4.06 0.48 5.18
N THR A 68 -2.79 0.08 5.15
CA THR A 68 -2.42 -1.33 4.98
C THR A 68 -2.74 -2.16 6.21
N GLY A 69 -2.61 -1.62 7.43
CA GLY A 69 -2.98 -2.30 8.67
C GLY A 69 -4.48 -2.53 8.79
N ILE A 70 -5.29 -1.50 8.52
CA ILE A 70 -6.76 -1.58 8.57
C ILE A 70 -7.29 -2.47 7.45
N LEU A 71 -6.79 -2.32 6.22
CA LEU A 71 -7.17 -3.21 5.13
C LEU A 71 -6.78 -4.65 5.45
N LYS A 72 -5.55 -4.96 5.87
CA LYS A 72 -5.17 -6.35 6.22
C LYS A 72 -5.92 -6.90 7.44
N GLY A 73 -6.26 -6.07 8.42
CA GLY A 73 -7.02 -6.47 9.60
C GLY A 73 -8.48 -6.78 9.30
N ILE A 74 -9.13 -5.95 8.48
CA ILE A 74 -10.53 -6.13 8.06
C ILE A 74 -10.65 -7.21 6.98
N PHE A 75 -9.72 -7.24 6.01
CA PHE A 75 -9.61 -8.22 4.94
C PHE A 75 -8.70 -9.40 5.30
N LYS A 76 -8.63 -9.79 6.58
CA LYS A 76 -8.04 -11.09 6.96
C LYS A 76 -8.93 -12.20 6.38
N ARG A 77 -8.78 -12.43 5.08
CA ARG A 77 -9.11 -13.67 4.40
C ARG A 77 -8.23 -14.73 5.08
N ASN A 78 -8.87 -15.55 5.90
CA ASN A 78 -8.36 -16.89 6.19
C ASN A 78 -8.04 -17.61 4.88
#